data_AF-A0A935KUL6-F1
#
_entry.id   AF-A0A935KUL6-F1
#
_cell.length_a   1.000
_cell.length_b   1.000
_cell.length_c   1.000
_cell.angle_alpha   90.00
_cell.angle_beta   90.00
_cell.angle_gamma   90.00
#
_symmetry.space_group_name_H-M   'P 1'
#
loop_
_entity.id
_entity.type
_entity.pdbx_description
1 polymer ?
#
loop_
_entity_poly.entity_id
_entity_poly.type
_entity_poly.pdbx_seq_one_letter_code
_entity_poly.pdbx_strand_id
1 'polypeptide(L)'
;MIFSDSSRNRPCSKKEVIVIGAHKDHLGHGLYGSLYSGSDKQVHNGADDNASGTSGMLEIAQKLSSDRKNLKRSYLFLAFGGEEAGLLGSAYFTKSAIFEGKNIVAMLNMDMIGRLSDEVYCLRYRFITVVD
;
A
#
# COMPACT_ATOMS: atom_id res chain seq x y z
N MET A 1 9.71 -0.16 3.74
CA MET A 1 10.94 -1.00 3.62
C MET A 1 11.37 -1.03 2.16
N ILE A 2 12.67 -0.99 1.83
CA ILE A 2 13.16 -1.02 0.43
C ILE A 2 14.00 -2.27 0.20
N PHE A 3 13.66 -3.02 -0.85
CA PHE A 3 14.46 -4.14 -1.35
C PHE A 3 15.06 -3.75 -2.70
N SER A 4 16.38 -3.80 -2.80
CA SER A 4 17.12 -3.52 -4.04
C SER A 4 18.20 -4.58 -4.21
N ASP A 5 18.31 -5.16 -5.40
CA ASP A 5 19.37 -6.09 -5.77
C ASP A 5 20.69 -5.32 -6.00
N SER A 6 21.66 -5.39 -5.09
CA SER A 6 22.97 -4.76 -5.25
C SER A 6 23.96 -5.54 -6.11
N SER A 7 23.60 -6.74 -6.62
CA SER A 7 24.57 -7.72 -7.11
C SER A 7 24.89 -7.69 -8.62
N ARG A 8 24.28 -6.80 -9.41
CA ARG A 8 24.53 -6.73 -10.88
C ARG A 8 25.03 -5.35 -11.32
N ASN A 9 26.28 -5.31 -11.76
CA ASN A 9 26.94 -4.19 -12.43
C ASN A 9 26.30 -3.97 -13.82
N ARG A 10 25.19 -3.23 -13.90
CA ARG A 10 24.55 -2.80 -15.15
C ARG A 10 24.70 -1.29 -15.34
N PRO A 11 25.04 -0.80 -16.54
CA PRO A 11 25.25 0.62 -16.80
C PRO A 11 23.94 1.39 -16.63
N CYS A 12 23.93 2.34 -15.67
CA CYS A 12 23.06 3.52 -15.53
C CYS A 12 21.57 3.49 -15.97
N SER A 13 20.85 2.36 -15.91
CA SER A 13 19.37 2.41 -15.91
C SER A 13 18.88 2.60 -14.48
N LYS A 14 18.13 3.68 -14.16
CA LYS A 14 17.45 3.81 -12.87
C LYS A 14 16.60 2.56 -12.65
N LYS A 15 16.96 1.72 -11.65
CA LYS A 15 16.24 0.48 -11.35
C LYS A 15 14.75 0.79 -11.20
N GLU A 16 13.92 0.11 -11.99
CA GLU A 16 12.47 0.17 -11.87
C GLU A 16 12.07 -0.20 -10.44
N VAL A 17 11.17 0.59 -9.87
CA VAL A 17 10.60 0.41 -8.54
C VAL A 17 9.13 0.05 -8.69
N ILE A 18 8.73 -1.05 -8.07
CA ILE A 18 7.32 -1.38 -7.83
C ILE A 18 6.99 -0.99 -6.39
N VAL A 19 5.93 -0.21 -6.21
CA VAL A 19 5.41 0.14 -4.90
C VAL A 19 4.33 -0.86 -4.50
N ILE A 20 4.39 -1.35 -3.26
CA ILE A 20 3.29 -2.09 -2.64
C ILE A 20 2.88 -1.27 -1.42
N GLY A 21 1.65 -0.78 -1.45
CA GLY A 21 1.08 0.12 -0.46
C GLY A 21 -0.12 -0.49 0.25
N ALA A 22 -0.38 0.00 1.45
CA ALA A 22 -1.64 -0.14 2.18
C ALA A 22 -1.75 1.08 3.10
N HIS A 23 -2.95 1.48 3.51
CA HIS A 23 -3.09 2.40 4.65
C HIS A 23 -3.20 1.61 5.95
N LYS A 24 -2.73 2.22 7.04
CA LYS A 24 -2.65 1.59 8.37
C LYS A 24 -3.51 2.28 9.42
N ASP A 25 -4.08 3.43 9.06
CA ASP A 25 -5.04 4.14 9.89
C ASP A 25 -6.43 3.52 9.78
N HIS A 26 -7.29 3.89 10.72
CA HIS A 26 -8.69 3.48 10.80
C HIS A 26 -9.51 4.64 11.39
N LEU A 27 -10.83 4.60 11.23
CA LEU A 27 -11.76 5.66 11.64
C LEU A 27 -11.85 5.95 13.17
N GLY A 28 -11.15 5.20 14.02
CA GLY A 28 -11.20 5.36 15.47
C GLY A 28 -12.61 5.16 16.01
N HIS A 29 -13.28 6.24 16.43
CA HIS A 29 -14.65 6.23 16.96
C HIS A 29 -15.73 6.59 15.93
N GLY A 30 -15.38 6.60 14.63
CA GLY A 30 -16.36 6.80 13.57
C GLY A 30 -16.85 8.24 13.45
N LEU A 31 -15.91 9.19 13.33
CA LEU A 31 -16.23 10.61 13.13
C LEU A 31 -16.53 10.90 11.64
N TYR A 32 -15.56 11.42 10.92
CA TYR A 32 -15.66 11.69 9.49
C TYR A 32 -15.50 10.39 8.71
N GLY A 33 -16.33 10.12 7.69
CA GLY A 33 -16.23 8.92 6.84
C GLY A 33 -16.92 7.65 7.38
N SER A 34 -17.42 7.66 8.63
CA SER A 34 -18.14 6.51 9.17
C SER A 34 -19.52 6.31 8.55
N LEU A 35 -19.82 5.07 8.15
CA LEU A 35 -21.14 4.64 7.71
C LEU A 35 -22.02 4.11 8.86
N TYR A 36 -21.52 4.11 10.10
CA TYR A 36 -22.28 3.63 11.25
C TYR A 36 -23.44 4.58 11.58
N SER A 37 -24.66 4.04 11.63
CA SER A 37 -25.89 4.82 11.82
C SER A 37 -26.51 4.71 13.23
N GLY A 38 -25.83 4.06 14.17
CA GLY A 38 -26.31 3.96 15.55
C GLY A 38 -26.05 5.23 16.36
N SER A 39 -26.73 5.37 17.50
CA SER A 39 -26.61 6.53 18.39
C SER A 39 -25.33 6.56 19.22
N ASP A 40 -24.67 5.40 19.39
CA ASP A 40 -23.56 5.23 20.32
C ASP A 40 -22.22 5.27 19.61
N LYS A 41 -21.19 5.85 20.24
CA LYS A 41 -19.83 5.80 19.69
C LYS A 41 -19.31 4.36 19.72
N GLN A 42 -19.07 3.79 18.54
CA GLN A 42 -18.48 2.46 18.38
C GLN A 42 -17.01 2.58 17.96
N VAL A 43 -16.19 1.60 18.33
CA VAL A 43 -14.82 1.50 17.83
C VAL A 43 -14.83 0.85 16.46
N HIS A 44 -14.25 1.53 15.49
CA HIS A 44 -13.98 1.00 14.15
C HIS A 44 -12.63 0.27 14.20
N ASN A 45 -12.65 -1.04 14.42
CA ASN A 45 -11.43 -1.83 14.58
C ASN A 45 -10.55 -1.89 13.32
N GLY A 46 -11.11 -1.58 12.15
CA GLY A 46 -10.38 -1.55 10.90
C GLY A 46 -9.78 -2.89 10.46
N ALA A 47 -10.43 -4.00 10.82
CA ALA A 47 -9.91 -5.34 10.55
C ALA A 47 -9.75 -5.60 9.04
N ASP A 48 -10.76 -5.24 8.25
CA ASP A 48 -10.68 -5.29 6.80
C ASP A 48 -10.17 -3.97 6.22
N ASP A 49 -10.55 -2.85 6.84
CA ASP A 49 -10.24 -1.49 6.42
C ASP A 49 -9.33 -0.78 7.47
N ASN A 50 -8.01 -0.93 7.43
CA ASN A 50 -7.25 -1.70 6.45
C ASN A 50 -6.09 -2.53 7.04
N ALA A 51 -6.35 -3.15 8.19
CA ALA A 51 -5.43 -4.13 8.75
C ALA A 51 -5.22 -5.33 7.81
N SER A 52 -6.22 -5.69 6.99
CA SER A 52 -6.11 -6.73 5.97
C SER A 52 -5.04 -6.40 4.91
N GLY A 53 -5.09 -5.20 4.32
CA GLY A 53 -4.15 -4.75 3.31
C GLY A 53 -2.74 -4.55 3.88
N THR A 54 -2.65 -3.98 5.09
CA THR A 54 -1.36 -3.86 5.80
C THR A 54 -0.75 -5.24 6.07
N SER A 55 -1.55 -6.23 6.48
CA SER A 55 -1.08 -7.59 6.71
C SER A 55 -0.62 -8.28 5.42
N GLY A 56 -1.39 -8.15 4.33
CA GLY A 56 -1.01 -8.68 3.03
C GLY A 56 0.28 -8.05 2.48
N MET A 57 0.46 -6.74 2.66
CA MET A 57 1.69 -6.05 2.32
C MET A 57 2.90 -6.58 3.10
N LEU A 58 2.74 -6.82 4.41
CA LEU A 58 3.80 -7.37 5.27
C LEU A 58 4.17 -8.81 4.87
N GLU A 59 3.18 -9.64 4.53
CA GLU A 59 3.40 -11.00 4.03
C GLU A 59 4.19 -11.01 2.73
N ILE A 60 3.82 -10.16 1.76
CA ILE A 60 4.58 -10.02 0.51
C ILE A 60 6.00 -9.53 0.79
N ALA A 61 6.18 -8.57 1.71
CA ALA A 61 7.49 -8.10 2.12
C ALA A 61 8.33 -9.22 2.70
N GLN A 62 7.76 -10.06 3.58
CA GLN A 62 8.43 -11.22 4.14
C GLN A 62 8.84 -12.20 3.03
N LYS A 63 7.93 -12.56 2.14
CA LYS A 63 8.21 -13.49 1.03
C LYS A 63 9.33 -12.98 0.12
N LEU A 64 9.25 -11.73 -0.34
CA LEU A 64 10.30 -11.14 -1.20
C LEU A 64 11.62 -10.94 -0.46
N SER A 65 11.59 -10.71 0.86
CA SER A 65 12.80 -10.62 1.67
C SER A 65 13.57 -11.93 1.75
N SER A 66 12.87 -13.07 1.70
CA SER A 66 13.47 -14.40 1.76
C SER A 66 14.20 -14.77 0.46
N ASP A 67 13.87 -14.14 -0.66
CA ASP A 67 14.41 -14.44 -2.00
C ASP A 67 15.04 -13.22 -2.70
N ARG A 68 15.70 -12.35 -1.92
CA ARG A 68 16.28 -11.08 -2.42
C ARG A 68 17.20 -11.25 -3.63
N LYS A 69 17.94 -12.35 -3.73
CA LYS A 69 18.94 -12.60 -4.78
C LYS A 69 18.31 -12.83 -6.17
N ASN A 70 17.05 -13.25 -6.21
CA ASN A 70 16.34 -13.55 -7.46
C ASN A 70 15.40 -12.41 -7.90
N LEU A 71 15.31 -11.32 -7.13
CA LEU A 71 14.47 -10.18 -7.47
C LEU A 71 15.03 -9.43 -8.69
N LYS A 72 14.21 -9.33 -9.74
CA LYS A 72 14.56 -8.61 -10.98
C LYS A 72 14.32 -7.09 -10.91
N ARG A 73 13.54 -6.64 -9.93
CA ARG A 73 13.13 -5.24 -9.71
C ARG A 73 13.31 -4.83 -8.26
N SER A 74 13.33 -3.51 -8.02
CA SER A 74 13.29 -2.98 -6.67
C SER A 74 11.84 -2.90 -6.17
N TYR A 75 11.63 -3.16 -4.88
CA TYR A 75 10.31 -3.06 -4.25
C TYR A 75 10.34 -2.03 -3.13
N LEU A 76 9.35 -1.15 -3.10
CA LEU A 76 9.13 -0.15 -2.06
C LEU A 76 7.80 -0.45 -1.34
N PHE A 77 7.88 -0.75 -0.06
CA PHE A 77 6.72 -1.00 0.80
C PHE A 77 6.36 0.24 1.61
N LEU A 78 5.11 0.71 1.49
CA LEU A 78 4.60 1.93 2.12
C LEU A 78 3.31 1.68 2.92
N ALA A 79 3.35 1.97 4.21
CA ALA A 79 2.18 1.99 5.07
C ALA A 79 1.71 3.45 5.24
N PHE A 80 0.70 3.87 4.49
CA PHE A 80 0.17 5.23 4.54
C PHE A 80 -0.63 5.47 5.83
N GLY A 81 -0.72 6.73 6.23
CA GLY A 81 -1.62 7.16 7.29
C GLY A 81 -2.42 8.37 6.82
N GLY A 82 -3.57 8.62 7.45
CA GLY A 82 -4.48 9.70 7.09
C GLY A 82 -5.20 9.45 5.77
N GLU A 83 -5.37 8.20 5.36
CA GLU A 83 -6.20 7.81 4.21
C GLU A 83 -7.66 8.17 4.52
N GLU A 84 -8.14 7.72 5.68
CA GLU A 84 -9.51 7.91 6.19
C GLU A 84 -9.85 9.39 6.45
N ALA A 85 -8.80 10.22 6.57
CA ALA A 85 -8.90 11.66 6.74
C ALA A 85 -8.80 12.44 5.41
N GLY A 86 -8.83 11.75 4.26
CA GLY A 86 -8.73 12.35 2.93
C GLY A 86 -7.36 12.18 2.27
N LEU A 87 -6.81 10.96 2.30
CA LEU A 87 -5.64 10.55 1.50
C LEU A 87 -4.36 11.35 1.78
N LEU A 88 -4.21 11.85 3.01
CA LEU A 88 -3.15 12.80 3.38
C LEU A 88 -1.75 12.20 3.17
N GLY A 89 -1.56 10.94 3.53
CA GLY A 89 -0.28 10.25 3.42
C GLY A 89 0.15 9.98 1.98
N SER A 90 -0.76 9.49 1.12
CA SER A 90 -0.47 9.23 -0.29
C SER A 90 -0.28 10.55 -1.06
N ALA A 91 -1.10 11.57 -0.77
CA ALA A 91 -0.95 12.90 -1.33
C ALA A 91 0.39 13.55 -0.95
N TYR A 92 0.86 13.37 0.28
CA TYR A 92 2.18 13.81 0.69
C TYR A 92 3.29 13.05 -0.05
N PHE A 93 3.17 11.73 -0.16
CA PHE A 93 4.17 10.89 -0.83
C PHE A 93 4.38 11.29 -2.30
N THR A 94 3.30 11.54 -3.06
CA THR A 94 3.38 11.94 -4.48
C THR A 94 4.08 13.29 -4.68
N LYS A 95 4.08 14.16 -3.67
CA LYS A 95 4.76 15.47 -3.66
C LYS A 95 6.16 15.43 -3.04
N SER A 96 6.63 14.26 -2.62
CA SER A 96 7.90 14.12 -1.90
C SER A 96 9.08 13.89 -2.85
N ALA A 97 10.27 14.30 -2.42
CA ALA A 97 11.52 14.01 -3.13
C ALA A 97 11.80 12.49 -3.28
N ILE A 98 11.15 11.65 -2.44
CA ILE A 98 11.26 10.19 -2.54
C ILE A 98 10.58 9.69 -3.81
N PHE A 99 9.43 10.26 -4.16
CA PHE A 99 8.69 9.92 -5.38
C PHE A 99 9.45 10.40 -6.61
N GLU A 100 9.87 11.67 -6.64
CA GLU A 100 10.64 12.26 -7.75
C GLU A 100 12.00 11.57 -7.97
N GLY A 101 12.64 11.15 -6.89
CA GLY A 101 13.95 10.49 -6.92
C GLY A 101 13.93 9.03 -7.40
N LYS A 102 12.75 8.42 -7.59
CA LYS A 102 12.61 7.00 -7.93
C LYS A 102 11.95 6.79 -9.30
N ASN A 103 12.41 5.78 -10.03
CA ASN A 103 11.76 5.33 -11.26
C ASN A 103 10.62 4.36 -10.91
N ILE A 104 9.50 4.89 -10.41
CA ILE A 104 8.33 4.10 -10.03
C ILE A 104 7.56 3.72 -11.31
N VAL A 105 7.48 2.43 -11.61
CA VAL A 105 6.82 1.92 -12.84
C VAL A 105 5.45 1.31 -12.57
N ALA A 106 5.14 1.01 -11.31
CA ALA A 106 3.84 0.52 -10.88
C ALA A 106 3.66 0.73 -9.37
N MET A 107 2.40 0.84 -8.95
CA MET A 107 1.99 0.79 -7.56
C MET A 107 0.79 -0.13 -7.40
N LEU A 108 0.86 -1.06 -6.44
CA LEU A 108 -0.24 -1.89 -6.00
C LEU A 108 -0.70 -1.38 -4.63
N ASN A 109 -1.93 -0.90 -4.52
CA ASN A 109 -2.55 -0.58 -3.24
C ASN A 109 -3.35 -1.80 -2.75
N MET A 110 -3.13 -2.20 -1.50
CA MET A 110 -3.83 -3.31 -0.84
C MET A 110 -4.86 -2.68 0.09
N ASP A 111 -6.14 -2.81 -0.26
CA ASP A 111 -7.25 -2.19 0.46
C ASP A 111 -8.44 -3.14 0.55
N MET A 112 -8.91 -3.40 1.78
CA MET A 112 -10.02 -4.32 2.07
C MET A 112 -9.89 -5.69 1.38
N ILE A 113 -8.75 -6.35 1.59
CA ILE A 113 -8.42 -7.66 0.98
C ILE A 113 -8.81 -8.86 1.86
N GLY A 114 -9.46 -8.62 3.00
CA GLY A 114 -9.77 -9.65 4.00
C GLY A 114 -11.17 -10.27 3.86
N ARG A 115 -12.04 -9.70 3.03
CA ARG A 115 -13.39 -10.25 2.78
C ARG A 115 -13.33 -11.48 1.89
N LEU A 116 -13.71 -12.62 2.44
CA LEU A 116 -14.04 -13.81 1.66
C LEU A 116 -15.46 -13.65 1.12
N SER A 117 -15.62 -13.61 -0.19
CA SER A 117 -16.92 -13.76 -0.84
C SER A 117 -16.82 -14.82 -1.93
N ASP A 118 -17.93 -15.50 -2.23
CA ASP A 118 -17.99 -16.47 -3.34
C ASP A 118 -17.87 -15.78 -4.72
N GLU A 119 -17.92 -14.44 -4.75
CA GLU A 119 -17.61 -13.62 -5.90
C GLU A 119 -16.12 -13.24 -5.91
N VAL A 120 -15.44 -13.55 -7.02
CA VAL A 120 -14.08 -13.07 -7.25
C VAL A 120 -14.16 -11.57 -7.52
N TYR A 121 -13.90 -10.74 -6.50
CA TYR A 121 -13.66 -9.32 -6.73
C TYR A 121 -12.38 -9.19 -7.57
N CYS A 122 -12.56 -8.77 -8.83
CA CYS A 122 -11.46 -8.40 -9.70
C CYS A 122 -10.74 -7.23 -9.05
N LEU A 123 -9.53 -7.48 -8.52
CA LEU A 123 -8.62 -6.42 -8.09
C LEU A 123 -8.50 -5.42 -9.25
N ARG A 124 -9.03 -4.23 -9.04
CA ARG A 124 -9.11 -3.21 -10.10
C ARG A 124 -7.72 -2.61 -10.28
N TYR A 125 -6.88 -3.26 -11.07
CA TYR A 125 -5.56 -2.76 -11.42
C TYR A 125 -5.68 -1.56 -12.35
N ARG A 126 -5.61 -0.33 -11.80
CA ARG A 126 -5.33 0.87 -12.59
C ARG A 126 -3.82 1.00 -12.76
N PHE A 127 -3.34 0.94 -13.99
CA PHE A 127 -2.01 1.45 -14.34
C PHE A 127 -1.97 2.95 -14.01
N ILE A 128 -1.06 3.33 -13.10
CA ILE A 128 -0.68 4.69 -12.66
C ILE A 128 -1.65 5.79 -13.08
N THR A 129 -2.57 6.17 -12.19
CA THR A 129 -2.92 7.60 -11.99
C THR A 129 -3.53 7.74 -10.60
N VAL A 130 -2.70 8.16 -9.65
CA VAL A 130 -3.09 8.60 -8.28
C VAL A 130 -3.77 7.50 -7.43
N VAL A 131 -3.25 7.36 -6.22
CA VAL A 131 -3.65 6.33 -5.25
C VAL A 131 -4.78 6.96 -4.44
N ASP A 132 -6.01 6.58 -4.82
CA ASP A 132 -7.31 7.11 -4.36
C ASP A 132 -7.55 8.62 -4.57
#